data_AF-A0AAW6JX13-F1
#
_entry.id   AF-A0AAW6JX13-F1
#
_cell.length_a   1.000
_cell.length_b   1.000
_cell.length_c   1.000
_cell.angle_alpha   90.00
_cell.angle_beta   90.00
_cell.angle_gamma   90.00
#
_symmetry.space_group_name_H-M   'P 1'
#
loop_
_entity.id
_entity.type
_entity.pdbx_description
1 polymer ?
#
loop_
_entity_poly.entity_id
_entity_poly.type
_entity_poly.pdbx_seq_one_letter_code
_entity_poly.pdbx_strand_id
1 'polypeptide(L)'
;MQTSTHLNLTAPGVYLENIPILPGKDLLTGVPVFLGVAPVNNAQENGLPVPTMLTLWTQFGQYFGQPLLHSYLLHLVRVLFANGSRLSSVLPLLDHILSALQNGLAEIETLDGYLAHAVRGFFTNGGRLCYVVPLLNNTLSELQTGLRAIEGLDVIDLVCAPDIMQNSEAEVAMEMQKAVLEHCERMGDRFAILDGFSITKIEDIEALKIQQQRLIGDNGALYTPWLKIENAPMNIPPCGHIAGIYARNDRQVGVYRAPANYLLEGVLDLSFLFTDTDAEILNPQTGSGVNCIRSFRSRGMRIWGSRTLSQNPEWQYINIRRLKITVLRWAERNLADALFEPNNRDLWGRIERELTVYCESLWEQGAIHGDSSEEAFYVKCDEETNPPAIRNTGQIVTEIGLAPTTPSEFIVISLVHGSSGVRFVES
;
A
#
# COMPACT_ATOMS: atom_id res chain seq x y z
N MET A 1 30.70 5.72 -14.69
CA MET A 1 31.70 4.73 -14.24
C MET A 1 30.93 3.59 -13.60
N GLN A 2 30.86 2.43 -14.27
CA GLN A 2 30.21 1.23 -13.75
C GLN A 2 31.10 0.60 -12.68
N THR A 3 30.59 0.46 -11.46
CA THR A 3 31.23 -0.32 -10.41
C THR A 3 30.91 -1.80 -10.62
N SER A 4 31.87 -2.53 -11.18
CA SER A 4 31.82 -3.99 -11.31
C SER A 4 32.06 -4.65 -9.95
N THR A 5 31.04 -5.27 -9.37
CA THR A 5 31.16 -6.15 -8.21
C THR A 5 31.81 -7.47 -8.66
N HIS A 6 33.08 -7.68 -8.32
CA HIS A 6 33.77 -8.95 -8.53
C HIS A 6 33.31 -9.99 -7.51
N LEU A 7 32.65 -11.06 -7.97
CA LEU A 7 32.37 -12.25 -7.16
C LEU A 7 33.65 -13.11 -7.04
N ASN A 8 34.13 -13.30 -5.81
CA ASN A 8 35.16 -14.29 -5.48
C ASN A 8 34.51 -15.69 -5.44
N LEU A 9 34.63 -16.46 -6.52
CA LEU A 9 34.11 -17.83 -6.62
C LEU A 9 35.24 -18.83 -6.33
N THR A 10 35.15 -19.59 -5.24
CA THR A 10 36.19 -20.52 -4.75
C THR A 10 35.88 -22.01 -4.94
N ALA A 11 34.81 -22.38 -5.65
CA ALA A 11 34.55 -23.79 -6.00
C ALA A 11 33.86 -23.94 -7.37
N PRO A 12 34.12 -25.02 -8.12
CA PRO A 12 33.42 -25.31 -9.37
C PRO A 12 31.98 -25.76 -9.11
N GLY A 13 31.00 -25.01 -9.62
CA GLY A 13 29.56 -25.30 -9.51
C GLY A 13 28.72 -24.39 -10.40
N VAL A 14 27.45 -24.75 -10.64
CA VAL A 14 26.47 -23.89 -11.32
C VAL A 14 25.82 -22.98 -10.29
N TYR A 15 26.01 -21.67 -10.42
CA TYR A 15 25.42 -20.66 -9.55
C TYR A 15 24.23 -20.00 -10.26
N LEU A 16 23.06 -20.02 -9.64
CA LEU A 16 21.89 -19.25 -10.08
C LEU A 16 22.05 -17.82 -9.57
N GLU A 17 22.40 -16.90 -10.47
CA GLU A 17 22.39 -15.47 -10.19
C GLU A 17 21.02 -14.91 -10.56
N ASN A 18 20.22 -14.57 -9.54
CA ASN A 18 19.00 -13.80 -9.75
C ASN A 18 19.41 -12.36 -10.06
N ILE A 19 19.58 -12.05 -11.34
CA ILE A 19 19.79 -10.68 -11.80
C ILE A 19 18.49 -9.91 -11.52
N PRO A 20 18.50 -8.88 -10.65
CA PRO A 20 17.33 -8.05 -10.45
C PRO A 20 16.98 -7.38 -11.78
N ILE A 21 15.76 -7.60 -12.27
CA ILE A 21 15.23 -6.83 -13.40
C ILE A 21 15.07 -5.41 -12.87
N LEU A 22 16.01 -4.52 -13.20
CA LEU A 22 15.80 -3.09 -13.02
C LEU A 22 14.57 -2.73 -13.87
N PRO A 23 13.50 -2.19 -13.27
CA PRO A 23 12.33 -1.81 -14.04
C PRO A 23 12.73 -0.81 -15.12
N GLY A 24 12.14 -0.98 -16.31
CA GLY A 24 12.34 -0.07 -17.44
C GLY A 24 11.85 1.35 -17.14
N LYS A 25 11.87 2.21 -18.16
CA LYS A 25 11.43 3.62 -18.08
C LYS A 25 9.93 3.80 -17.79
N ASP A 26 9.18 2.72 -17.62
CA ASP A 26 7.73 2.71 -17.43
C ASP A 26 7.33 3.16 -16.02
N LEU A 27 6.17 3.80 -15.91
CA LEU A 27 5.58 4.17 -14.62
C LEU A 27 5.15 2.90 -13.88
N LEU A 28 5.72 2.65 -12.71
CA LEU A 28 5.36 1.51 -11.88
C LEU A 28 4.12 1.82 -11.05
N THR A 29 3.20 0.86 -10.98
CA THR A 29 2.00 0.89 -10.14
C THR A 29 1.97 -0.32 -9.22
N GLY A 30 1.34 -0.17 -8.06
CA GLY A 30 1.26 -1.21 -7.05
C GLY A 30 2.60 -1.47 -6.32
N VAL A 31 3.41 -0.44 -6.13
CA VAL A 31 4.67 -0.47 -5.36
C VAL A 31 4.40 0.06 -3.95
N PRO A 32 4.28 -0.82 -2.93
CA PRO A 32 4.06 -0.39 -1.57
C PRO A 32 5.34 -0.01 -0.83
N VAL A 33 5.17 0.90 0.12
CA VAL A 33 6.06 0.98 1.29
C VAL A 33 5.38 0.38 2.51
N PHE A 34 6.15 -0.41 3.27
CA PHE A 34 5.75 -0.98 4.55
C PHE A 34 6.48 -0.27 5.68
N LEU A 35 5.73 0.37 6.58
CA LEU A 35 6.26 0.96 7.81
C LEU A 35 5.95 0.03 8.98
N GLY A 36 6.94 -0.28 9.81
CA GLY A 36 6.74 -1.15 10.96
C GLY A 36 8.00 -1.29 11.81
N VAL A 37 7.86 -1.89 12.98
CA VAL A 37 8.96 -2.04 13.93
C VAL A 37 9.95 -3.08 13.41
N ALA A 38 11.21 -2.68 13.30
CA ALA A 38 12.29 -3.59 12.95
C ALA A 38 13.59 -3.15 13.68
N PRO A 39 14.27 -4.05 14.41
CA PRO A 39 15.32 -3.63 15.33
C PRO A 39 16.72 -3.55 14.68
N VAL A 40 16.95 -4.25 13.56
CA VAL A 40 18.31 -4.50 13.03
C VAL A 40 18.82 -3.41 12.08
N ASN A 41 17.95 -2.80 11.29
CA ASN A 41 18.37 -1.80 10.29
C ASN A 41 17.84 -0.43 10.70
N ASN A 42 18.64 0.33 11.45
CA ASN A 42 18.31 1.70 11.86
C ASN A 42 19.16 2.72 11.10
N ALA A 43 19.50 2.45 9.84
CA ALA A 43 20.21 3.40 9.01
C ALA A 43 19.40 4.71 8.94
N GLN A 44 20.05 5.82 9.28
CA GLN A 44 19.45 7.15 9.26
C GLN A 44 20.23 8.08 8.34
N GLU A 45 19.51 8.87 7.56
CA GLU A 45 20.04 9.95 6.75
C GLU A 45 19.32 11.24 7.14
N ASN A 46 20.08 12.26 7.54
CA ASN A 46 19.52 13.54 8.04
C ASN A 46 18.49 13.37 9.17
N GLY A 47 18.66 12.34 10.02
CA GLY A 47 17.75 12.05 11.13
C GLY A 47 16.44 11.35 10.74
N LEU A 48 16.30 10.92 9.48
CA LEU A 48 15.17 10.13 8.98
C LEU A 48 15.61 8.68 8.70
N PRO A 49 14.75 7.68 8.94
CA PRO A 49 15.05 6.29 8.59
C PRO A 49 15.20 6.14 7.07
N VAL A 50 16.18 5.34 6.63
CA VAL A 50 16.43 5.14 5.20
C VAL A 50 15.50 4.05 4.64
N PRO A 51 14.62 4.36 3.67
CA PRO A 51 13.77 3.36 3.04
C PRO A 51 14.60 2.32 2.29
N THR A 52 14.41 1.04 2.61
CA THR A 52 15.17 -0.05 1.99
C THR A 52 14.32 -0.77 0.94
N MET A 53 14.83 -0.83 -0.29
CA MET A 53 14.18 -1.50 -1.40
C MET A 53 14.32 -3.02 -1.30
N LEU A 54 13.21 -3.75 -1.44
CA LEU A 54 13.16 -5.21 -1.52
C LEU A 54 12.50 -5.65 -2.83
N THR A 55 13.14 -6.60 -3.50
CA THR A 55 12.65 -7.28 -4.72
C THR A 55 12.30 -8.75 -4.46
N LEU A 56 12.74 -9.29 -3.33
CA LEU A 56 12.52 -10.68 -2.91
C LEU A 56 12.26 -10.73 -1.41
N TRP A 57 11.38 -11.65 -0.99
CA TRP A 57 11.10 -11.91 0.43
C TRP A 57 12.37 -12.21 1.25
N THR A 58 13.30 -12.98 0.70
CA THR A 58 14.53 -13.39 1.41
C THR A 58 15.43 -12.21 1.80
N GLN A 59 15.33 -11.07 1.10
CA GLN A 59 16.07 -9.86 1.43
C GLN A 59 15.58 -9.23 2.73
N PHE A 60 14.31 -9.42 3.10
CA PHE A 60 13.79 -8.91 4.37
C PHE A 60 14.62 -9.44 5.54
N GLY A 61 14.83 -10.76 5.59
CA GLY A 61 15.60 -11.40 6.65
C GLY A 61 17.09 -11.04 6.67
N GLN A 62 17.64 -10.60 5.53
CA GLN A 62 19.03 -10.13 5.41
C GLN A 62 19.22 -8.73 5.99
N TYR A 63 18.25 -7.83 5.76
CA TYR A 63 18.35 -6.45 6.22
C TYR A 63 17.77 -6.25 7.62
N PHE A 64 16.62 -6.86 7.92
CA PHE A 64 15.83 -6.56 9.12
C PHE A 64 15.85 -7.68 10.17
N GLY A 65 16.57 -8.76 9.90
CA GLY A 65 16.61 -9.95 10.75
C GLY A 65 15.53 -10.96 10.39
N GLN A 66 15.78 -12.23 10.73
CA GLN A 66 14.85 -13.32 10.42
C GLN A 66 13.62 -13.26 11.34
N PRO A 67 12.40 -13.20 10.81
CA PRO A 67 11.21 -13.38 11.63
C PRO A 67 11.21 -14.81 12.21
N LEU A 68 10.77 -14.96 13.46
CA LEU A 68 10.67 -16.24 14.14
C LEU A 68 9.55 -17.11 13.55
N LEU A 69 9.77 -17.65 12.36
CA LEU A 69 8.76 -18.42 11.61
C LEU A 69 8.63 -19.89 12.08
N HIS A 70 9.44 -20.37 13.03
CA HIS A 70 9.52 -21.82 13.30
C HIS A 70 9.75 -22.21 14.77
N SER A 71 9.63 -21.28 15.72
CA SER A 71 9.94 -21.58 17.12
C SER A 71 8.69 -22.04 17.90
N TYR A 72 8.38 -23.34 17.82
CA TYR A 72 7.43 -24.00 18.73
C TYR A 72 7.81 -23.79 20.22
N LEU A 73 9.10 -23.64 20.50
CA LEU A 73 9.64 -23.48 21.86
C LEU A 73 9.14 -22.17 22.51
N LEU A 74 9.21 -21.03 21.82
CA LEU A 74 8.69 -19.75 22.32
C LEU A 74 7.16 -19.72 22.41
N HIS A 75 6.44 -20.39 21.50
CA HIS A 75 4.98 -20.51 21.63
C HIS A 75 4.61 -21.29 22.91
N LEU A 76 5.34 -22.37 23.20
CA LEU A 76 5.19 -23.13 24.44
C LEU A 76 5.48 -22.23 25.67
N VAL A 77 6.55 -21.44 25.61
CA VAL A 77 6.91 -20.49 26.67
C VAL A 77 5.82 -19.42 26.86
N ARG A 78 5.26 -18.85 25.78
CA ARG A 78 4.14 -17.89 25.85
C ARG A 78 2.86 -18.49 26.44
N VAL A 79 2.48 -19.70 26.02
CA VAL A 79 1.29 -20.40 26.55
C VAL A 79 1.46 -20.69 28.04
N LEU A 80 2.67 -21.01 28.49
CA LEU A 80 2.97 -21.23 29.91
C LEU A 80 2.87 -19.94 30.73
N PHE A 81 3.35 -18.80 30.21
CA PHE A 81 3.25 -17.50 30.89
C PHE A 81 1.82 -16.94 30.92
N ALA A 82 1.06 -17.07 29.83
CA ALA A 82 -0.31 -16.58 29.74
C ALA A 82 -1.29 -17.31 30.69
N ASN A 83 -0.97 -18.56 31.06
CA ASN A 83 -1.76 -19.37 31.99
C ASN A 83 -1.35 -19.23 33.47
N GLY A 84 -0.53 -18.24 33.82
CA GLY A 84 -0.18 -17.93 35.23
C GLY A 84 0.68 -18.99 35.93
N SER A 85 1.32 -19.88 35.18
CA SER A 85 2.19 -20.92 35.75
C SER A 85 3.51 -20.30 36.22
N ARG A 86 3.86 -20.49 37.51
CA ARG A 86 5.17 -20.04 38.04
C ARG A 86 6.30 -20.87 37.41
N LEU A 87 7.36 -20.20 36.97
CA LEU A 87 8.59 -20.75 36.35
C LEU A 87 9.18 -21.99 37.04
N SER A 88 8.90 -22.22 38.32
CA SER A 88 9.48 -23.26 39.15
C SER A 88 8.99 -24.69 38.85
N SER A 89 7.92 -24.90 38.08
CA SER A 89 7.35 -26.24 37.84
C SER A 89 7.78 -26.93 36.54
N VAL A 90 8.64 -26.31 35.71
CA VAL A 90 9.01 -26.85 34.37
C VAL A 90 10.53 -27.05 34.19
N LEU A 91 11.34 -26.81 35.23
CA LEU A 91 12.82 -26.85 35.14
C LEU A 91 13.39 -28.21 35.54
N PRO A 92 13.45 -29.15 34.59
CA PRO A 92 14.75 -29.79 34.29
C PRO A 92 15.08 -29.89 32.80
N LEU A 93 14.15 -29.59 31.88
CA LEU A 93 14.40 -29.66 30.43
C LEU A 93 14.81 -28.30 29.83
N LEU A 94 14.57 -27.19 30.54
CA LEU A 94 14.83 -25.83 30.06
C LEU A 94 16.31 -25.43 30.15
N ASP A 95 17.07 -25.92 31.13
CA ASP A 95 18.45 -25.47 31.37
C ASP A 95 19.42 -25.92 30.27
N HIS A 96 19.22 -27.11 29.70
CA HIS A 96 20.01 -27.56 28.54
C HIS A 96 19.71 -26.74 27.29
N ILE A 97 18.45 -26.37 27.07
CA ILE A 97 18.03 -25.59 25.89
C ILE A 97 18.46 -24.12 26.03
N LEU A 98 18.35 -23.54 27.24
CA LEU A 98 18.84 -22.19 27.52
C LEU A 98 20.36 -22.08 27.40
N SER A 99 21.13 -23.09 27.84
CA SER A 99 22.60 -23.07 27.69
C SER A 99 23.05 -23.20 26.22
N ALA A 100 22.28 -23.90 25.39
CA ALA A 100 22.51 -23.99 23.94
C ALA A 100 22.08 -22.71 23.21
N LEU A 101 21.02 -22.04 23.68
CA LEU A 101 20.54 -20.74 23.17
C LEU A 101 21.46 -19.57 23.57
N GLN A 102 22.03 -19.58 24.78
CA GLN A 102 22.88 -18.50 25.30
C GLN A 102 24.23 -18.39 24.59
N ASN A 103 24.78 -19.51 24.09
CA ASN A 103 26.12 -19.52 23.47
C ASN A 103 26.10 -19.36 21.94
N GLY A 104 24.94 -19.23 21.29
CA GLY A 104 24.85 -19.12 19.83
C GLY A 104 23.67 -18.32 19.25
N LEU A 105 22.75 -17.80 20.07
CA LEU A 105 21.54 -17.11 19.60
C LEU A 105 21.25 -15.80 20.35
N ALA A 106 22.22 -15.28 21.11
CA ALA A 106 22.09 -14.07 21.95
C ALA A 106 21.93 -12.74 21.17
N GLU A 107 21.81 -12.76 19.84
CA GLU A 107 21.52 -11.59 19.00
C GLU A 107 20.32 -11.82 18.04
N ILE A 108 19.39 -12.72 18.37
CA ILE A 108 18.07 -12.71 17.69
C ILE A 108 17.12 -11.84 18.51
N GLU A 109 17.21 -10.53 18.31
CA GLU A 109 16.14 -9.62 18.71
C GLU A 109 14.87 -10.06 17.98
N THR A 110 13.89 -10.52 18.75
CA THR A 110 12.65 -11.09 18.25
C THR A 110 11.86 -10.04 17.50
N LEU A 111 11.60 -10.26 16.21
CA LEU A 111 10.72 -9.43 15.41
C LEU A 111 9.25 -9.69 15.82
N ASP A 112 8.86 -9.21 17.00
CA ASP A 112 7.50 -9.27 17.51
C ASP A 112 6.67 -8.18 16.80
N GLY A 113 6.33 -8.44 15.53
CA GLY A 113 5.68 -7.50 14.61
C GLY A 113 4.87 -8.22 13.54
N TYR A 114 3.89 -7.53 12.97
CA TYR A 114 3.18 -7.94 11.75
C TYR A 114 3.95 -7.57 10.47
N LEU A 115 4.93 -6.67 10.53
CA LEU A 115 5.71 -6.19 9.37
C LEU A 115 6.25 -7.32 8.48
N ALA A 116 6.96 -8.29 9.07
CA ALA A 116 7.49 -9.43 8.32
C ALA A 116 6.39 -10.25 7.64
N HIS A 117 5.28 -10.49 8.33
CA HIS A 117 4.16 -11.25 7.79
C HIS A 117 3.46 -10.49 6.65
N ALA A 118 3.35 -9.16 6.75
CA ALA A 118 2.80 -8.31 5.70
C ALA A 118 3.68 -8.33 4.44
N VAL A 119 5.00 -8.15 4.59
CA VAL A 119 5.95 -8.19 3.47
C VAL A 119 5.97 -9.60 2.83
N ARG A 120 5.93 -10.67 3.62
CA ARG A 120 5.80 -12.03 3.08
C ARG A 120 4.48 -12.22 2.32
N GLY A 121 3.38 -11.72 2.88
CA GLY A 121 2.06 -11.75 2.25
C GLY A 121 2.04 -11.02 0.91
N PHE A 122 2.72 -9.88 0.81
CA PHE A 122 2.88 -9.09 -0.42
C PHE A 122 3.53 -9.91 -1.53
N PHE A 123 4.72 -10.48 -1.27
CA PHE A 123 5.42 -11.30 -2.27
C PHE A 123 4.65 -12.59 -2.61
N THR A 124 3.99 -13.20 -1.63
CA THR A 124 3.18 -14.42 -1.84
C THR A 124 1.98 -14.14 -2.76
N ASN A 125 1.42 -12.93 -2.72
CA ASN A 125 0.24 -12.55 -3.50
C ASN A 125 0.57 -11.89 -4.85
N GLY A 126 1.84 -11.93 -5.28
CA GLY A 126 2.28 -11.50 -6.60
C GLY A 126 2.96 -10.14 -6.66
N GLY A 127 3.27 -9.55 -5.50
CA GLY A 127 4.16 -8.40 -5.38
C GLY A 127 5.58 -8.69 -5.88
N ARG A 128 6.26 -7.67 -6.43
CA ARG A 128 7.61 -7.81 -7.02
C ARG A 128 8.63 -6.80 -6.48
N LEU A 129 8.17 -5.65 -6.01
CA LEU A 129 9.01 -4.56 -5.54
C LEU A 129 8.26 -3.85 -4.41
N CYS A 130 8.90 -3.71 -3.26
CA CYS A 130 8.40 -2.88 -2.18
C CYS A 130 9.55 -2.14 -1.49
N TYR A 131 9.20 -1.15 -0.70
CA TYR A 131 10.10 -0.49 0.23
C TYR A 131 9.72 -0.85 1.66
N VAL A 132 10.70 -0.92 2.55
CA VAL A 132 10.48 -1.09 3.99
C VAL A 132 11.13 0.08 4.70
N VAL A 133 10.36 0.71 5.58
CA VAL A 133 10.85 1.74 6.49
C VAL A 133 10.78 1.19 7.92
N PRO A 134 11.94 0.87 8.51
CA PRO A 134 12.02 0.39 9.87
C PRO A 134 11.69 1.53 10.85
N LEU A 135 10.84 1.23 11.82
CA LEU A 135 10.52 2.10 12.95
C LEU A 135 11.19 1.57 14.21
N LEU A 136 11.66 2.48 15.08
CA LEU A 136 12.29 2.10 16.34
C LEU A 136 11.28 1.47 17.33
N ASN A 137 10.05 1.98 17.32
CA ASN A 137 8.95 1.50 18.14
C ASN A 137 7.60 1.86 17.50
N ASN A 138 6.53 1.27 18.02
CA ASN A 138 5.18 1.47 17.49
C ASN A 138 4.49 2.68 18.12
N THR A 139 5.02 3.88 17.88
CA THR A 139 4.43 5.14 18.35
C THR A 139 4.10 6.08 17.20
N LEU A 140 3.16 7.00 17.42
CA LEU A 140 2.78 8.01 16.43
C LEU A 140 3.97 8.87 15.96
N SER A 141 4.87 9.23 16.88
CA SER A 141 6.02 10.08 16.55
C SER A 141 7.03 9.37 15.62
N GLU A 142 7.31 8.10 15.87
CA GLU A 142 8.16 7.29 14.98
C GLU A 142 7.48 7.07 13.63
N LEU A 143 6.18 6.77 13.61
CA LEU A 143 5.41 6.64 12.37
C LEU A 143 5.46 7.92 11.53
N GLN A 144 5.24 9.09 12.13
CA GLN A 144 5.35 10.38 11.44
C GLN A 144 6.75 10.63 10.88
N THR A 145 7.79 10.18 11.59
CA THR A 145 9.18 10.26 11.11
C THR A 145 9.40 9.34 9.92
N GLY A 146 8.88 8.12 9.95
CA GLY A 146 8.89 7.21 8.81
C GLY A 146 8.09 7.73 7.60
N LEU A 147 6.94 8.36 7.83
CA LEU A 147 6.14 8.99 6.76
C LEU A 147 6.87 10.16 6.10
N ARG A 148 7.61 10.97 6.87
CA ARG A 148 8.49 12.02 6.31
C ARG A 148 9.62 11.45 5.45
N ALA A 149 10.19 10.31 5.86
CA ALA A 149 11.27 9.65 5.11
C ALA A 149 10.86 9.18 3.71
N ILE A 150 9.57 8.99 3.46
CA ILE A 150 9.04 8.52 2.18
C ILE A 150 8.50 9.63 1.30
N GLU A 151 8.51 10.90 1.74
CA GLU A 151 7.95 12.01 0.97
C GLU A 151 8.60 12.14 -0.42
N GLY A 152 9.94 12.05 -0.49
CA GLY A 152 10.69 12.13 -1.76
C GLY A 152 10.83 10.82 -2.53
N LEU A 153 10.06 9.77 -2.18
CA LEU A 153 10.05 8.51 -2.91
C LEU A 153 8.91 8.50 -3.94
N ASP A 154 9.16 8.98 -5.14
CA ASP A 154 8.11 9.09 -6.19
C ASP A 154 7.70 7.73 -6.78
N VAL A 155 8.51 6.68 -6.52
CA VAL A 155 8.28 5.33 -7.05
C VAL A 155 7.14 4.59 -6.35
N ILE A 156 6.80 4.97 -5.11
CA ILE A 156 5.74 4.31 -4.33
C ILE A 156 4.38 4.90 -4.65
N ASP A 157 3.34 4.08 -4.66
CA ASP A 157 1.93 4.50 -4.77
C ASP A 157 1.03 3.85 -3.74
N LEU A 158 1.56 2.98 -2.88
CA LEU A 158 0.81 2.34 -1.80
C LEU A 158 1.54 2.51 -0.46
N VAL A 159 0.79 2.72 0.62
CA VAL A 159 1.34 2.83 1.98
C VAL A 159 0.63 1.82 2.90
N CYS A 160 1.42 1.00 3.58
CA CYS A 160 0.96 -0.01 4.54
C CYS A 160 1.73 0.16 5.86
N ALA A 161 1.03 0.05 6.98
CA ALA A 161 1.64 0.13 8.31
C ALA A 161 1.03 -0.91 9.27
N PRO A 162 1.34 -2.21 9.08
CA PRO A 162 0.64 -3.31 9.74
C PRO A 162 0.81 -3.29 11.27
N ASP A 163 1.97 -2.83 11.76
CA ASP A 163 2.29 -2.86 13.20
C ASP A 163 1.48 -1.86 14.02
N ILE A 164 0.85 -0.86 13.39
CA ILE A 164 -0.12 0.03 14.07
C ILE A 164 -1.15 -0.80 14.86
N MET A 165 -1.54 -1.95 14.30
CA MET A 165 -2.54 -2.84 14.87
C MET A 165 -2.07 -3.65 16.08
N GLN A 166 -0.81 -3.53 16.49
CA GLN A 166 -0.31 -4.11 17.75
C GLN A 166 -0.70 -3.28 18.97
N ASN A 167 -1.11 -2.01 18.79
CA ASN A 167 -1.54 -1.16 19.88
C ASN A 167 -2.78 -1.76 20.57
N SER A 168 -2.70 -1.97 21.88
CA SER A 168 -3.83 -2.44 22.68
C SER A 168 -4.92 -1.39 22.83
N GLU A 169 -4.57 -0.11 22.68
CA GLU A 169 -5.49 1.01 22.74
C GLU A 169 -5.99 1.36 21.33
N ALA A 170 -7.28 1.10 21.09
CA ALA A 170 -7.93 1.36 19.80
C ALA A 170 -7.79 2.83 19.35
N GLU A 171 -7.79 3.77 20.30
CA GLU A 171 -7.67 5.20 20.02
C GLU A 171 -6.30 5.56 19.41
N VAL A 172 -5.22 5.03 19.99
CA VAL A 172 -3.85 5.23 19.48
C VAL A 172 -3.71 4.62 18.08
N ALA A 173 -4.23 3.41 17.88
CA ALA A 173 -4.24 2.78 16.56
C ALA A 173 -4.99 3.62 15.51
N MET A 174 -6.17 4.16 15.87
CA MET A 174 -6.93 5.05 14.97
C MET A 174 -6.17 6.34 14.65
N GLU A 175 -5.53 6.97 15.63
CA GLU A 175 -4.75 8.19 15.42
C GLU A 175 -3.58 7.93 14.46
N MET A 176 -2.87 6.81 14.64
CA MET A 176 -1.78 6.40 13.76
C MET A 176 -2.28 6.08 12.33
N GLN A 177 -3.41 5.39 12.19
CA GLN A 177 -4.02 5.14 10.87
C GLN A 177 -4.45 6.43 10.18
N LYS A 178 -4.99 7.38 10.95
CA LYS A 178 -5.35 8.70 10.44
C LYS A 178 -4.12 9.44 9.92
N ALA A 179 -2.99 9.37 10.61
CA ALA A 179 -1.74 9.97 10.13
C ALA A 179 -1.25 9.39 8.79
N VAL A 180 -1.40 8.07 8.58
CA VAL A 180 -1.10 7.43 7.28
C VAL A 180 -2.04 7.93 6.20
N LEU A 181 -3.34 8.05 6.50
CA LEU A 181 -4.35 8.55 5.56
C LEU A 181 -4.10 10.01 5.19
N GLU A 182 -3.91 10.89 6.19
CA GLU A 182 -3.60 12.31 6.00
C GLU A 182 -2.31 12.52 5.20
N HIS A 183 -1.30 11.64 5.38
CA HIS A 183 -0.11 11.64 4.53
C HIS A 183 -0.43 11.34 3.07
N CYS A 184 -1.24 10.32 2.80
CA CYS A 184 -1.64 9.95 1.45
C CYS A 184 -2.52 11.02 0.79
N GLU A 185 -3.42 11.67 1.54
CA GLU A 185 -4.19 12.82 1.05
C GLU A 185 -3.29 13.99 0.64
N ARG A 186 -2.37 14.37 1.53
CA ARG A 186 -1.48 15.51 1.32
C ARG A 186 -0.53 15.29 0.14
N MET A 187 0.01 14.09 0.00
CA MET A 187 0.92 13.77 -1.10
C MET A 187 0.18 13.63 -2.43
N GLY A 188 -1.06 13.12 -2.43
CA GLY A 188 -1.92 13.05 -3.63
C GLY A 188 -1.53 11.97 -4.66
N ASP A 189 -0.34 11.39 -4.54
CA ASP A 189 0.30 10.44 -5.46
C ASP A 189 0.35 8.99 -4.90
N ARG A 190 -0.22 8.74 -3.72
CA ARG A 190 -0.16 7.43 -3.05
C ARG A 190 -1.43 7.13 -2.28
N PHE A 191 -1.67 5.84 -2.05
CA PHE A 191 -2.92 5.31 -1.50
C PHE A 191 -2.68 4.42 -0.28
N ALA A 192 -3.39 4.69 0.82
CA ALA A 192 -3.30 3.92 2.06
C ALA A 192 -4.10 2.61 1.98
N ILE A 193 -3.45 1.50 2.35
CA ILE A 193 -4.13 0.22 2.59
C ILE A 193 -4.13 0.00 4.11
N LEU A 194 -5.28 0.25 4.74
CA LEU A 194 -5.45 0.23 6.18
C LEU A 194 -6.12 -1.07 6.63
N ASP A 195 -5.79 -1.49 7.86
CA ASP A 195 -6.32 -2.70 8.48
C ASP A 195 -7.45 -2.39 9.46
N GLY A 196 -8.59 -3.06 9.31
CA GLY A 196 -9.67 -3.01 10.28
C GLY A 196 -9.24 -3.64 11.61
N PHE A 197 -9.88 -3.25 12.70
CA PHE A 197 -9.70 -3.93 13.99
C PHE A 197 -9.97 -5.44 13.87
N SER A 198 -9.24 -6.24 14.65
CA SER A 198 -9.40 -7.69 14.63
C SER A 198 -10.80 -8.07 15.09
N ILE A 199 -11.55 -8.71 14.20
CA ILE A 199 -12.88 -9.26 14.48
C ILE A 199 -12.75 -10.75 14.76
N THR A 200 -13.38 -11.19 15.85
CA THR A 200 -13.50 -12.61 16.23
C THR A 200 -14.94 -13.03 16.50
N LYS A 201 -15.83 -12.06 16.78
CA LYS A 201 -17.26 -12.25 17.06
C LYS A 201 -18.07 -11.07 16.50
N ILE A 202 -19.38 -11.24 16.41
CA ILE A 202 -20.30 -10.27 15.78
C ILE A 202 -20.28 -8.92 16.51
N GLU A 203 -20.11 -8.91 17.83
CA GLU A 203 -20.09 -7.68 18.63
C GLU A 203 -18.92 -6.74 18.26
N ASP A 204 -17.84 -7.29 17.67
CA ASP A 204 -16.67 -6.50 17.25
C ASP A 204 -16.97 -5.67 15.99
N ILE A 205 -18.04 -5.97 15.24
CA ILE A 205 -18.44 -5.25 14.01
C ILE A 205 -18.73 -3.78 14.30
N GLU A 206 -19.27 -3.46 15.47
CA GLU A 206 -19.58 -2.07 15.83
C GLU A 206 -18.30 -1.23 16.00
N ALA A 207 -17.26 -1.79 16.62
CA ALA A 207 -15.97 -1.12 16.75
C ALA A 207 -15.32 -0.87 15.38
N LEU A 208 -15.45 -1.82 14.44
CA LEU A 208 -14.98 -1.65 13.07
C LEU A 208 -15.74 -0.55 12.32
N LYS A 209 -17.06 -0.43 12.51
CA LYS A 209 -17.84 0.67 11.94
C LYS A 209 -17.40 2.02 12.49
N ILE A 210 -17.18 2.12 13.80
CA ILE A 210 -16.68 3.35 14.42
C ILE A 210 -15.32 3.71 13.84
N GLN A 211 -14.42 2.74 13.68
CA GLN A 211 -13.12 2.93 13.03
C GLN A 211 -13.29 3.51 11.61
N GLN A 212 -14.15 2.87 10.81
CA GLN A 212 -14.44 3.29 9.44
C GLN A 212 -15.03 4.70 9.36
N GLN A 213 -15.96 5.06 10.24
CA GLN A 213 -16.59 6.39 10.27
C GLN A 213 -15.62 7.51 10.66
N ARG A 214 -14.56 7.18 11.40
CA ARG A 214 -13.56 8.14 11.87
C ARG A 214 -12.38 8.29 10.91
N LEU A 215 -12.13 7.30 10.06
CA LEU A 215 -11.13 7.35 8.99
C LEU A 215 -11.80 7.83 7.72
N ILE A 216 -11.76 9.14 7.48
CA ILE A 216 -12.35 9.77 6.28
C ILE A 216 -11.22 10.27 5.39
N GLY A 217 -11.21 9.81 4.13
CA GLY A 217 -10.23 10.20 3.13
C GLY A 217 -10.42 9.44 1.82
N ASP A 218 -10.08 10.08 0.70
CA ASP A 218 -10.23 9.53 -0.64
C ASP A 218 -9.11 8.54 -0.99
N ASN A 219 -7.88 8.84 -0.55
CA ASN A 219 -6.65 8.10 -0.81
C ASN A 219 -6.44 6.95 0.19
N GLY A 220 -7.51 6.26 0.60
CA GLY A 220 -7.38 5.12 1.49
C GLY A 220 -8.53 4.12 1.40
N ALA A 221 -8.25 2.88 1.78
CA ALA A 221 -9.23 1.81 1.93
C ALA A 221 -8.96 0.98 3.18
N LEU A 222 -10.04 0.52 3.83
CA LEU A 222 -9.99 -0.30 5.04
C LEU A 222 -10.35 -1.75 4.72
N TYR A 223 -9.57 -2.71 5.23
CA TYR A 223 -9.74 -4.14 4.98
C TYR A 223 -9.95 -4.97 6.24
N THR A 224 -10.86 -5.94 6.18
CA THR A 224 -11.20 -6.86 7.28
C THR A 224 -11.60 -8.22 6.70
N PRO A 225 -11.53 -9.35 7.41
CA PRO A 225 -10.99 -9.57 8.74
C PRO A 225 -9.51 -9.90 8.67
N TRP A 226 -8.91 -10.26 9.80
CA TRP A 226 -7.52 -10.67 9.85
C TRP A 226 -7.36 -12.11 9.33
N LEU A 227 -6.13 -12.43 8.95
CA LEU A 227 -5.77 -13.64 8.23
C LEU A 227 -5.09 -14.63 9.18
N LYS A 228 -5.47 -15.90 9.10
CA LYS A 228 -4.70 -17.00 9.70
C LYS A 228 -3.80 -17.57 8.62
N ILE A 229 -2.50 -17.52 8.84
CA ILE A 229 -1.49 -18.01 7.89
C ILE A 229 -0.65 -19.12 8.52
N GLU A 230 0.03 -19.89 7.70
CA GLU A 230 0.90 -20.96 8.17
C GLU A 230 2.06 -20.38 9.02
N ASN A 231 2.32 -21.05 10.14
CA ASN A 231 3.41 -20.72 11.07
C ASN A 231 3.34 -19.32 11.71
N ALA A 232 2.17 -18.67 11.71
CA ALA A 232 1.91 -17.51 12.54
C ALA A 232 1.11 -17.93 13.79
N PRO A 233 1.58 -17.62 15.01
CA PRO A 233 0.88 -17.96 16.25
C PRO A 233 -0.34 -17.06 16.52
N MET A 234 -0.55 -16.03 15.70
CA MET A 234 -1.63 -15.05 15.82
C MET A 234 -2.28 -14.76 14.45
N ASN A 235 -3.45 -14.13 14.46
CA ASN A 235 -4.04 -13.57 13.26
C ASN A 235 -3.20 -12.39 12.76
N ILE A 236 -3.13 -12.20 11.45
CA ILE A 236 -2.29 -11.20 10.79
C ILE A 236 -3.16 -10.15 10.07
N PRO A 237 -2.86 -8.85 10.20
CA PRO A 237 -3.52 -7.80 9.43
C PRO A 237 -3.37 -8.02 7.90
N PRO A 238 -4.44 -7.79 7.11
CA PRO A 238 -4.44 -8.15 5.69
C PRO A 238 -3.63 -7.23 4.76
N CYS A 239 -3.25 -6.00 5.15
CA CYS A 239 -2.74 -4.97 4.23
C CYS A 239 -1.61 -5.45 3.31
N GLY A 240 -0.66 -6.24 3.81
CA GLY A 240 0.42 -6.80 2.99
C GLY A 240 -0.05 -7.75 1.89
N HIS A 241 -1.00 -8.63 2.20
CA HIS A 241 -1.59 -9.54 1.21
C HIS A 241 -2.40 -8.76 0.16
N ILE A 242 -3.14 -7.75 0.61
CA ILE A 242 -3.92 -6.87 -0.28
C ILE A 242 -3.01 -6.05 -1.20
N ALA A 243 -1.91 -5.50 -0.68
CA ALA A 243 -0.93 -4.78 -1.49
C ALA A 243 -0.33 -5.68 -2.58
N GLY A 244 -0.09 -6.97 -2.27
CA GLY A 244 0.37 -7.95 -3.25
C GLY A 244 -0.67 -8.18 -4.36
N ILE A 245 -1.96 -8.25 -3.98
CA ILE A 245 -3.07 -8.36 -4.93
C ILE A 245 -3.18 -7.12 -5.81
N TYR A 246 -3.04 -5.91 -5.26
CA TYR A 246 -3.01 -4.67 -6.04
C TYR A 246 -1.89 -4.72 -7.08
N ALA A 247 -0.66 -5.00 -6.66
CA ALA A 247 0.49 -5.13 -7.55
C ALA A 247 0.27 -6.17 -8.66
N ARG A 248 -0.35 -7.30 -8.33
CA ARG A 248 -0.70 -8.35 -9.30
C ARG A 248 -1.79 -7.90 -10.27
N ASN A 249 -2.87 -7.28 -9.78
CA ASN A 249 -3.98 -6.77 -10.58
C ASN A 249 -3.51 -5.72 -11.59
N ASP A 250 -2.73 -4.76 -11.12
CA ASP A 250 -2.29 -3.64 -11.94
C ASP A 250 -1.38 -4.08 -13.08
N ARG A 251 -0.54 -5.10 -12.84
CA ARG A 251 0.32 -5.69 -13.86
C ARG A 251 -0.43 -6.60 -14.83
N GLN A 252 -1.47 -7.30 -14.37
CA GLN A 252 -2.18 -8.28 -15.20
C GLN A 252 -3.26 -7.63 -16.07
N VAL A 253 -3.91 -6.60 -15.55
CA VAL A 253 -5.03 -5.94 -16.20
C VAL A 253 -4.79 -4.44 -16.25
N GLY A 254 -4.51 -3.82 -15.11
CA GLY A 254 -4.34 -2.38 -15.00
C GLY A 254 -5.05 -1.82 -13.77
N VAL A 255 -4.64 -0.62 -13.34
CA VAL A 255 -5.11 0.03 -12.11
C VAL A 255 -6.62 0.33 -12.13
N TYR A 256 -7.17 0.52 -13.34
CA TYR A 256 -8.59 0.77 -13.59
C TYR A 256 -9.50 -0.43 -13.30
N ARG A 257 -8.95 -1.64 -13.15
CA ARG A 257 -9.72 -2.81 -12.72
C ARG A 257 -9.85 -2.82 -11.20
N ALA A 258 -11.08 -2.93 -10.71
CA ALA A 258 -11.36 -3.09 -9.28
C ALA A 258 -10.58 -4.30 -8.69
N PRO A 259 -9.78 -4.11 -7.62
CA PRO A 259 -9.00 -5.17 -6.99
C PRO A 259 -9.86 -6.05 -6.07
N ALA A 260 -11.05 -6.45 -6.54
CA ALA A 260 -11.98 -7.33 -5.85
C ALA A 260 -12.07 -8.69 -6.55
N ASN A 261 -12.61 -9.69 -5.86
CA ASN A 261 -12.81 -11.06 -6.35
C ASN A 261 -11.50 -11.82 -6.67
N TYR A 262 -10.35 -11.33 -6.22
CA TYR A 262 -9.06 -12.03 -6.30
C TYR A 262 -8.89 -13.02 -5.15
N LEU A 263 -8.32 -14.18 -5.44
CA LEU A 263 -7.92 -15.18 -4.45
C LEU A 263 -6.72 -14.67 -3.65
N LEU A 264 -6.77 -14.81 -2.33
CA LEU A 264 -5.64 -14.63 -1.44
C LEU A 264 -4.81 -15.92 -1.38
N GLU A 265 -3.53 -15.81 -1.71
CA GLU A 265 -2.55 -16.90 -1.63
C GLU A 265 -1.87 -16.90 -0.24
N GLY A 266 -1.53 -18.09 0.26
CA GLY A 266 -0.82 -18.24 1.54
C GLY A 266 -1.67 -18.06 2.80
N VAL A 267 -3.00 -18.03 2.65
CA VAL A 267 -3.95 -17.89 3.77
C VAL A 267 -4.64 -19.23 4.05
N LEU A 268 -4.65 -19.65 5.32
CA LEU A 268 -5.24 -20.90 5.77
C LEU A 268 -6.71 -20.74 6.17
N ASP A 269 -7.03 -19.69 6.92
CA ASP A 269 -8.40 -19.38 7.39
C ASP A 269 -8.54 -17.88 7.74
N LEU A 270 -9.77 -17.40 7.97
CA LEU A 270 -10.06 -16.02 8.38
C LEU A 270 -10.27 -15.95 9.90
N SER A 271 -10.00 -14.81 10.52
CA SER A 271 -10.31 -14.60 11.95
C SER A 271 -11.81 -14.57 12.24
N PHE A 272 -12.61 -14.21 11.24
CA PHE A 272 -14.06 -14.17 11.28
C PHE A 272 -14.66 -14.50 9.91
N LEU A 273 -15.79 -15.20 9.89
CA LEU A 273 -16.50 -15.57 8.66
C LEU A 273 -17.77 -14.74 8.52
N PHE A 274 -17.77 -13.78 7.60
CA PHE A 274 -18.91 -12.91 7.34
C PHE A 274 -20.05 -13.62 6.59
N THR A 275 -21.27 -13.48 7.10
CA THR A 275 -22.49 -13.73 6.33
C THR A 275 -22.68 -12.67 5.25
N ASP A 276 -23.62 -12.90 4.32
CA ASP A 276 -23.94 -11.89 3.31
C ASP A 276 -24.49 -10.60 3.94
N THR A 277 -25.30 -10.74 4.99
CA THR A 277 -25.87 -9.61 5.74
C THR A 277 -24.79 -8.81 6.46
N ASP A 278 -23.81 -9.45 7.10
CA ASP A 278 -22.71 -8.72 7.76
C ASP A 278 -21.89 -7.91 6.76
N ALA A 279 -21.60 -8.51 5.60
CA ALA A 279 -20.83 -7.86 4.54
C ALA A 279 -21.59 -6.67 3.92
N GLU A 280 -22.90 -6.77 3.75
CA GLU A 280 -23.75 -5.67 3.27
C GLU A 280 -23.78 -4.50 4.26
N ILE A 281 -23.83 -4.80 5.56
CA ILE A 281 -23.79 -3.80 6.63
C ILE A 281 -22.45 -3.04 6.65
N LEU A 282 -21.34 -3.74 6.41
CA LEU A 282 -20.00 -3.16 6.40
C LEU A 282 -19.66 -2.45 5.09
N ASN A 283 -20.35 -2.80 4.00
CA ASN A 283 -20.08 -2.29 2.67
C ASN A 283 -21.39 -1.85 2.00
N PRO A 284 -22.09 -0.84 2.54
CA PRO A 284 -23.42 -0.41 2.09
C PRO A 284 -23.38 0.14 0.67
N GLN A 285 -24.51 0.16 -0.05
CA GLN A 285 -24.56 0.60 -1.45
C GLN A 285 -24.00 2.02 -1.67
N THR A 286 -24.24 2.93 -0.72
CA THR A 286 -23.81 4.33 -0.75
C THR A 286 -22.81 4.64 0.35
N GLY A 287 -21.90 5.58 0.09
CA GLY A 287 -20.88 6.03 1.03
C GLY A 287 -19.64 5.14 1.09
N SER A 288 -18.79 5.42 2.08
CA SER A 288 -17.58 4.67 2.37
C SER A 288 -17.91 3.30 2.99
N GLY A 289 -17.01 2.34 2.83
CA GLY A 289 -17.24 0.98 3.29
C GLY A 289 -15.96 0.28 3.75
N VAL A 290 -16.14 -0.84 4.43
CA VAL A 290 -15.06 -1.76 4.78
C VAL A 290 -15.01 -2.90 3.79
N ASN A 291 -13.86 -3.09 3.16
CA ASN A 291 -13.65 -4.14 2.19
C ASN A 291 -13.45 -5.48 2.91
N CYS A 292 -14.47 -6.33 2.85
CA CYS A 292 -14.46 -7.63 3.50
C CYS A 292 -13.68 -8.65 2.67
N ILE A 293 -12.91 -9.51 3.32
CA ILE A 293 -12.33 -10.73 2.75
C ILE A 293 -13.25 -11.88 3.18
N ARG A 294 -13.69 -12.69 2.23
CA ARG A 294 -14.71 -13.72 2.46
C ARG A 294 -14.26 -15.08 1.95
N SER A 295 -14.67 -16.13 2.65
CA SER A 295 -14.46 -17.50 2.20
C SER A 295 -15.67 -17.97 1.40
N PHE A 296 -15.42 -18.43 0.17
CA PHE A 296 -16.44 -19.01 -0.69
C PHE A 296 -16.12 -20.48 -0.94
N ARG A 297 -17.13 -21.35 -0.74
CA ARG A 297 -17.00 -22.77 -1.09
C ARG A 297 -16.52 -22.92 -2.54
N SER A 298 -15.55 -23.80 -2.76
CA SER A 298 -14.86 -24.08 -4.04
C SER A 298 -14.16 -22.93 -4.75
N ARG A 299 -14.21 -21.69 -4.22
CA ARG A 299 -13.56 -20.51 -4.83
C ARG A 299 -12.44 -19.93 -3.98
N GLY A 300 -12.27 -20.41 -2.75
CA GLY A 300 -11.26 -19.96 -1.80
C GLY A 300 -11.61 -18.63 -1.13
N MET A 301 -10.60 -18.02 -0.50
CA MET A 301 -10.76 -16.76 0.24
C MET A 301 -10.45 -15.58 -0.67
N ARG A 302 -11.38 -14.63 -0.75
CA ARG A 302 -11.35 -13.57 -1.76
C ARG A 302 -11.65 -12.21 -1.17
N ILE A 303 -11.08 -11.18 -1.77
CA ILE A 303 -11.50 -9.80 -1.53
C ILE A 303 -12.93 -9.63 -2.05
N TRP A 304 -13.81 -9.06 -1.24
CA TRP A 304 -15.23 -8.87 -1.51
C TRP A 304 -15.65 -7.41 -1.25
N GLY A 305 -14.90 -6.48 -1.84
CA GLY A 305 -15.16 -5.06 -1.79
C GLY A 305 -14.09 -4.29 -2.56
N SER A 306 -14.44 -3.11 -3.07
CA SER A 306 -13.53 -2.19 -3.74
C SER A 306 -13.85 -0.73 -3.43
N ARG A 307 -14.28 -0.45 -2.19
CA ARG A 307 -14.63 0.91 -1.72
C ARG A 307 -13.45 1.60 -1.05
N THR A 308 -13.37 2.91 -1.23
CA THR A 308 -12.48 3.79 -0.48
C THR A 308 -13.13 4.20 0.85
N LEU A 309 -12.40 5.00 1.62
CA LEU A 309 -12.89 5.72 2.79
C LEU A 309 -13.52 7.09 2.43
N SER A 310 -13.69 7.37 1.13
CA SER A 310 -14.24 8.63 0.64
C SER A 310 -15.72 8.79 0.98
N GLN A 311 -16.11 10.01 1.31
CA GLN A 311 -17.51 10.41 1.37
C GLN A 311 -18.00 11.04 0.05
N ASN A 312 -17.09 11.33 -0.89
CA ASN A 312 -17.42 11.80 -2.22
C ASN A 312 -17.84 10.61 -3.12
N PRO A 313 -19.05 10.61 -3.70
CA PRO A 313 -19.49 9.58 -4.63
C PRO A 313 -18.54 9.34 -5.81
N GLU A 314 -17.86 10.38 -6.31
CA GLU A 314 -16.90 10.27 -7.43
C GLU A 314 -15.69 9.39 -7.06
N TRP A 315 -15.28 9.43 -5.80
CA TRP A 315 -14.10 8.72 -5.30
C TRP A 315 -14.46 7.47 -4.50
N GLN A 316 -15.70 7.00 -4.58
CA GLN A 316 -16.18 5.86 -3.80
C GLN A 316 -15.40 4.57 -4.10
N TYR A 317 -14.86 4.42 -5.31
CA TYR A 317 -14.23 3.18 -5.76
C TYR A 317 -12.71 3.27 -5.87
N ILE A 318 -12.03 2.23 -5.39
CA ILE A 318 -10.57 2.14 -5.32
C ILE A 318 -9.93 2.27 -6.70
N ASN A 319 -10.44 1.57 -7.70
CA ASN A 319 -9.87 1.60 -9.06
C ASN A 319 -10.00 2.98 -9.71
N ILE A 320 -11.08 3.69 -9.42
CA ILE A 320 -11.31 5.05 -9.92
C ILE A 320 -10.31 6.02 -9.29
N ARG A 321 -10.19 5.98 -7.95
CA ARG A 321 -9.24 6.86 -7.26
C ARG A 321 -7.79 6.54 -7.61
N ARG A 322 -7.44 5.27 -7.74
CA ARG A 322 -6.08 4.87 -8.13
C ARG A 322 -5.78 5.18 -9.61
N LEU A 323 -6.78 5.17 -10.50
CA LEU A 323 -6.62 5.65 -11.88
C LEU A 323 -6.23 7.13 -11.88
N LYS A 324 -6.93 7.98 -11.12
CA LYS A 324 -6.58 9.39 -10.91
C LYS A 324 -5.13 9.56 -10.42
N ILE A 325 -4.75 8.84 -9.37
CA ILE A 325 -3.36 8.85 -8.85
C ILE A 325 -2.36 8.48 -9.94
N THR A 326 -2.66 7.49 -10.76
CA THR A 326 -1.78 7.05 -11.85
C THR A 326 -1.63 8.11 -12.94
N VAL A 327 -2.73 8.80 -13.30
CA VAL A 327 -2.70 9.93 -14.25
C VAL A 327 -1.84 11.07 -13.71
N LEU A 328 -1.92 11.39 -12.41
CA LEU A 328 -1.06 12.40 -11.78
C LEU A 328 0.42 12.06 -11.92
N ARG A 329 0.78 10.86 -11.47
CA ARG A 329 2.18 10.41 -11.47
C ARG A 329 2.73 10.34 -12.88
N TRP A 330 1.89 10.00 -13.85
CA TRP A 330 2.25 10.07 -15.26
C TRP A 330 2.53 11.51 -15.69
N ALA A 331 1.65 12.46 -15.37
CA ALA A 331 1.81 13.87 -15.72
C ALA A 331 3.07 14.48 -15.04
N GLU A 332 3.27 14.24 -13.75
CA GLU A 332 4.46 14.70 -13.01
C GLU A 332 5.77 14.21 -13.64
N ARG A 333 5.78 12.95 -14.09
CA ARG A 333 6.97 12.34 -14.70
C ARG A 333 7.23 12.82 -16.12
N ASN A 334 6.19 12.99 -16.93
CA ASN A 334 6.33 13.24 -18.37
C ASN A 334 6.25 14.72 -18.74
N LEU A 335 5.57 15.54 -17.94
CA LEU A 335 5.41 16.99 -18.15
C LEU A 335 6.32 17.83 -17.24
N ALA A 336 7.34 17.22 -16.63
CA ALA A 336 8.25 17.91 -15.70
C ALA A 336 8.99 19.08 -16.36
N ASP A 337 9.30 18.98 -17.66
CA ASP A 337 10.01 20.02 -18.42
C ASP A 337 9.13 21.24 -18.71
N ALA A 338 7.80 21.08 -18.75
CA ALA A 338 6.84 22.14 -18.99
C ALA A 338 6.91 23.26 -17.95
N LEU A 339 7.39 22.97 -16.73
CA LEU A 339 7.52 23.92 -15.63
C LEU A 339 8.49 25.08 -15.92
N PHE A 340 9.42 24.90 -16.85
CA PHE A 340 10.45 25.88 -17.18
C PHE A 340 10.22 26.58 -18.53
N GLU A 341 9.11 26.27 -19.20
CA GLU A 341 8.78 26.84 -20.49
C GLU A 341 7.90 28.10 -20.37
N PRO A 342 7.97 29.02 -21.35
CA PRO A 342 7.09 30.19 -21.36
C PRO A 342 5.61 29.80 -21.45
N ASN A 343 4.79 30.31 -20.53
CA ASN A 343 3.34 30.07 -20.50
C ASN A 343 2.62 30.77 -21.67
N ASN A 344 2.52 30.07 -22.80
CA ASN A 344 1.96 30.52 -24.06
C ASN A 344 1.13 29.41 -24.75
N ARG A 345 0.48 29.74 -25.86
CA ARG A 345 -0.38 28.82 -26.62
C ARG A 345 0.37 27.60 -27.17
N ASP A 346 1.65 27.73 -27.48
CA ASP A 346 2.45 26.61 -28.00
C ASP A 346 2.67 25.55 -26.92
N LEU A 347 2.97 25.98 -25.70
CA LEU A 347 3.10 25.10 -24.54
C LEU A 347 1.77 24.41 -24.21
N TRP A 348 0.67 25.14 -24.25
CA TRP A 348 -0.66 24.57 -24.00
C TRP A 348 -1.01 23.47 -25.00
N GLY A 349 -0.80 23.73 -26.30
CA GLY A 349 -1.03 22.73 -27.34
C GLY A 349 -0.10 21.52 -27.25
N ARG A 350 1.11 21.68 -26.68
CA ARG A 350 1.99 20.55 -26.36
C ARG A 350 1.42 19.69 -25.24
N ILE A 351 1.07 20.31 -24.11
CA ILE A 351 0.50 19.62 -22.93
C ILE A 351 -0.77 18.88 -23.32
N GLU A 352 -1.68 19.56 -24.01
CA GLU A 352 -2.95 18.97 -24.49
C GLU A 352 -2.68 17.73 -25.36
N ARG A 353 -1.80 17.84 -26.36
CA ARG A 353 -1.47 16.72 -27.25
C ARG A 353 -0.86 15.52 -26.51
N GLU A 354 0.06 15.75 -25.56
CA GLU A 354 0.70 14.66 -24.82
C GLU A 354 -0.27 13.94 -23.89
N LEU A 355 -1.14 14.69 -23.21
CA LEU A 355 -2.20 14.12 -22.37
C LEU A 355 -3.26 13.42 -23.21
N THR A 356 -3.62 13.94 -24.38
CA THR A 356 -4.54 13.26 -25.31
C THR A 356 -3.99 11.91 -25.72
N VAL A 357 -2.73 11.82 -26.15
CA VAL A 357 -2.09 10.53 -26.52
C VAL A 357 -2.10 9.55 -25.35
N TYR A 358 -1.87 10.02 -24.12
CA TYR A 358 -1.95 9.17 -22.94
C TYR A 358 -3.39 8.68 -22.66
N CYS A 359 -4.38 9.55 -22.77
CA CYS A 359 -5.79 9.18 -22.59
C CYS A 359 -6.29 8.23 -23.68
N GLU A 360 -5.85 8.40 -24.93
CA GLU A 360 -6.08 7.44 -26.02
C GLU A 360 -5.53 6.06 -25.64
N SER A 361 -4.30 5.99 -25.14
CA SER A 361 -3.72 4.73 -24.65
C SER A 361 -4.53 4.11 -23.51
N LEU A 362 -5.10 4.92 -22.60
CA LEU A 362 -5.97 4.41 -21.54
C LEU A 362 -7.29 3.85 -22.11
N TRP A 363 -7.87 4.51 -23.10
CA TRP A 363 -9.09 4.05 -23.78
C TRP A 363 -8.86 2.75 -24.55
N GLU A 364 -7.76 2.64 -25.30
CA GLU A 364 -7.38 1.42 -26.03
C GLU A 364 -7.16 0.22 -25.10
N GLN A 365 -6.68 0.48 -23.88
CA GLN A 365 -6.53 -0.54 -22.83
C GLN A 365 -7.85 -0.89 -22.12
N GLY A 366 -8.94 -0.16 -22.41
CA GLY A 366 -10.24 -0.31 -21.76
C GLY A 366 -10.28 0.22 -20.34
N ALA A 367 -9.42 1.18 -20.00
CA ALA A 367 -9.38 1.83 -18.69
C ALA A 367 -10.48 2.88 -18.49
N ILE A 368 -10.91 3.47 -19.61
CA ILE A 368 -12.00 4.44 -19.71
C ILE A 368 -12.94 3.97 -20.83
N HIS A 369 -14.19 4.39 -20.78
CA HIS A 369 -15.28 3.86 -21.59
C HIS A 369 -15.95 4.93 -22.45
N GLY A 370 -16.28 4.59 -23.69
CA GLY A 370 -16.99 5.43 -24.66
C GLY A 370 -16.94 4.75 -26.02
N ASP A 371 -17.97 4.95 -26.86
CA ASP A 371 -17.99 4.39 -28.22
C ASP A 371 -17.09 5.20 -29.17
N SER A 372 -16.74 6.43 -28.80
CA SER A 372 -15.72 7.28 -29.43
C SER A 372 -14.79 7.91 -28.39
N SER A 373 -13.67 8.50 -28.85
CA SER A 373 -12.72 9.23 -28.01
C SER A 373 -13.40 10.36 -27.22
N GLU A 374 -14.32 11.09 -27.85
CA GLU A 374 -15.02 12.24 -27.25
C GLU A 374 -16.01 11.82 -26.16
N GLU A 375 -16.50 10.57 -26.20
CA GLU A 375 -17.32 10.00 -25.14
C GLU A 375 -16.48 9.43 -23.98
N ALA A 376 -15.23 9.06 -24.27
CA ALA A 376 -14.32 8.42 -23.31
C ALA A 376 -13.49 9.42 -22.50
N PHE A 377 -13.01 10.50 -23.13
CA PHE A 377 -12.26 11.55 -22.46
C PHE A 377 -12.29 12.89 -23.20
N TYR A 378 -11.88 13.94 -22.51
CA TYR A 378 -11.43 15.19 -23.13
C TYR A 378 -10.22 15.74 -22.38
N VAL A 379 -9.41 16.53 -23.07
CA VAL A 379 -8.31 17.30 -22.50
C VAL A 379 -8.47 18.74 -22.95
N LYS A 380 -8.38 19.69 -22.02
CA LYS A 380 -8.52 21.12 -22.29
C LYS A 380 -7.41 21.89 -21.61
N CYS A 381 -6.53 22.49 -22.42
CA CYS A 381 -5.50 23.42 -21.98
C CYS A 381 -5.51 24.61 -22.95
N ASP A 382 -6.19 25.69 -22.59
CA ASP A 382 -6.49 26.80 -23.47
C ASP A 382 -6.60 28.12 -22.70
N GLU A 383 -7.04 29.18 -23.38
CA GLU A 383 -7.20 30.51 -22.79
C GLU A 383 -8.33 30.59 -21.75
N GLU A 384 -9.33 29.70 -21.82
CA GLU A 384 -10.42 29.64 -20.84
C GLU A 384 -9.95 29.04 -19.52
N THR A 385 -9.17 27.96 -19.59
CA THR A 385 -8.52 27.32 -18.43
C THR A 385 -7.33 28.12 -17.89
N ASN A 386 -6.69 28.94 -18.74
CA ASN A 386 -5.51 29.74 -18.41
C ASN A 386 -5.72 31.25 -18.64
N PRO A 387 -6.64 31.90 -17.91
CA PRO A 387 -6.84 33.34 -18.00
C PRO A 387 -5.62 34.10 -17.47
N PRO A 388 -5.46 35.41 -17.78
CA PRO A 388 -4.33 36.20 -17.32
C PRO A 388 -4.06 36.13 -15.82
N ALA A 389 -5.09 35.97 -14.98
CA ALA A 389 -4.95 35.83 -13.53
C ALA A 389 -4.10 34.60 -13.13
N ILE A 390 -4.31 33.45 -13.78
CA ILE A 390 -3.57 32.20 -13.54
C ILE A 390 -2.18 32.26 -14.19
N ARG A 391 -2.08 32.86 -15.37
CA ARG A 391 -0.79 33.01 -16.05
C ARG A 391 0.18 33.91 -15.29
N ASN A 392 -0.35 34.99 -14.70
CA ASN A 392 0.44 35.93 -13.92
C ASN A 392 0.95 35.34 -12.60
N THR A 393 0.33 34.26 -12.09
CA THR A 393 0.85 33.48 -10.94
C THR A 393 1.85 32.41 -11.36
N GLY A 394 2.19 32.32 -12.66
CA GLY A 394 3.13 31.32 -13.18
C GLY A 394 2.55 29.91 -13.21
N GLN A 395 1.22 29.77 -13.27
CA GLN A 395 0.53 28.49 -13.28
C GLN A 395 -0.02 28.15 -14.66
N ILE A 396 -0.09 26.86 -14.96
CA ILE A 396 -0.82 26.31 -16.12
C ILE A 396 -1.83 25.29 -15.60
N VAL A 397 -3.09 25.47 -15.99
CA VAL A 397 -4.19 24.58 -15.63
C VAL A 397 -4.60 23.81 -16.87
N THR A 398 -4.66 22.49 -16.74
CA THR A 398 -5.19 21.59 -17.76
C THR A 398 -6.32 20.78 -17.14
N GLU A 399 -7.48 20.81 -17.77
CA GLU A 399 -8.66 20.04 -17.36
C GLU A 399 -8.71 18.74 -18.17
N ILE A 400 -8.89 17.62 -17.50
CA ILE A 400 -9.02 16.30 -18.11
C ILE A 400 -10.34 15.70 -17.61
N GLY A 401 -11.27 15.41 -18.51
CA GLY A 401 -12.43 14.58 -18.19
C GLY A 401 -12.15 13.14 -18.57
N LEU A 402 -12.36 12.20 -17.64
CA LEU A 402 -12.26 10.76 -17.89
C LEU A 402 -13.60 10.09 -17.58
N ALA A 403 -14.10 9.24 -18.47
CA ALA A 403 -15.32 8.46 -18.25
C ALA A 403 -14.95 7.02 -17.84
N PRO A 404 -14.88 6.70 -16.54
CA PRO A 404 -14.43 5.38 -16.10
C PRO A 404 -15.54 4.33 -16.06
N THR A 405 -16.80 4.73 -16.25
CA THR A 405 -17.96 3.84 -16.36
C THR A 405 -18.96 4.39 -17.35
N THR A 406 -19.74 3.51 -17.96
CA THR A 406 -20.89 3.88 -18.82
C THR A 406 -22.18 3.85 -17.97
N PRO A 407 -23.11 4.82 -18.09
CA PRO A 407 -23.14 5.97 -19.00
C PRO A 407 -22.37 7.22 -18.48
N SER A 408 -21.98 8.08 -19.42
CA SER A 408 -20.97 9.15 -19.34
C SER A 408 -21.20 10.24 -18.27
N GLU A 409 -20.72 10.00 -17.06
CA GLU A 409 -20.34 11.06 -16.13
C GLU A 409 -18.81 11.18 -16.16
N PHE A 410 -18.31 12.30 -16.67
CA PHE A 410 -16.89 12.58 -16.65
C PHE A 410 -16.47 12.87 -15.22
N ILE A 411 -15.46 12.15 -14.76
CA ILE A 411 -14.67 12.58 -13.62
C ILE A 411 -13.70 13.63 -14.14
N VAL A 412 -13.88 14.86 -13.67
CA VAL A 412 -13.06 15.99 -14.07
C VAL A 412 -11.87 16.10 -13.16
N ILE A 413 -10.69 16.21 -13.77
CA ILE A 413 -9.41 16.23 -13.12
C ILE A 413 -8.69 17.51 -13.58
N SER A 414 -8.47 18.45 -12.67
CA SER A 414 -7.70 19.66 -12.97
C SER A 414 -6.25 19.49 -12.55
N LEU A 415 -5.34 19.42 -13.52
CA LEU A 415 -3.90 19.45 -13.32
C LEU A 415 -3.42 20.90 -13.27
N VAL A 416 -2.81 21.30 -12.16
CA VAL A 416 -2.17 22.61 -11.99
C VAL A 416 -0.66 22.42 -11.97
N HIS A 417 0.00 22.91 -13.00
CA HIS A 417 1.45 22.99 -13.10
C HIS A 417 1.90 24.33 -12.51
N GLY A 418 2.78 24.29 -11.51
CA GLY A 418 3.35 25.50 -10.92
C GLY A 418 4.77 25.28 -10.39
N SER A 419 5.34 26.31 -9.76
CA SER A 419 6.73 26.31 -9.27
C SER A 419 7.09 25.20 -8.27
N SER A 420 6.10 24.45 -7.78
CA SER A 420 6.26 23.37 -6.80
C SER A 420 5.90 21.98 -7.35
N GLY A 421 5.74 21.85 -8.67
CA GLY A 421 5.35 20.61 -9.34
C GLY A 421 3.95 20.64 -9.95
N VAL A 422 3.47 19.48 -10.36
CA VAL A 422 2.09 19.27 -10.83
C VAL A 422 1.24 18.87 -9.63
N ARG A 423 0.05 19.43 -9.47
CA ARG A 423 -0.89 19.07 -8.39
C ARG A 423 -2.31 19.00 -8.92
N PHE A 424 -3.17 18.24 -8.25
CA PHE A 424 -4.61 18.34 -8.49
C PHE A 424 -5.23 19.52 -7.74
N VAL A 425 -6.22 20.13 -8.39
CA VAL A 425 -7.24 20.92 -7.71
C VAL A 425 -8.57 20.22 -7.93
N GLU A 426 -9.23 19.87 -6.83
CA GLU A 426 -10.58 19.30 -6.87
C GLU A 426 -11.58 20.45 -7.09
N SER A 427 -12.49 20.26 -8.05
CA SER A 427 -13.52 21.24 -8.43
C SER A 427 -14.67 21.30 -7.45
#